data_AF-A0A392NL80-F1
#
_entry.id   AF-A0A392NL80-F1
#
_cell.length_a   1.000
_cell.length_b   1.000
_cell.length_c   1.000
_cell.angle_alpha   90.00
_cell.angle_beta   90.00
_cell.angle_gamma   90.00
#
_symmetry.space_group_name_H-M   'P 1'
#
loop_
_entity.id
_entity.type
_entity.pdbx_description
1 polymer ?
#
loop_
_entity_poly.entity_id
_entity_poly.type
_entity_poly.pdbx_seq_one_letter_code
_entity_poly.pdbx_strand_id
1 'polypeptide(L)'
;EEDYHLDARHLTFQSPPTGKYDLEIVTEILPEKNTSLMGLYKSSGIFCTQCEAQGFRKITFYQDRPDIMAKYRVYIEADKSLYPVLLSNGNLVEQGDLEGGKHYTVWEDPFKKPCYLFALVFGLEYDLDLFNIVAVDFKM
;
A
#
# COMPACT_ATOMS: atom_id res chain seq x y z
N GLU A 1 1.92 -12.54 -28.31
CA GLU A 1 3.21 -11.98 -27.86
C GLU A 1 3.15 -11.80 -26.34
N GLU A 2 4.01 -11.01 -25.71
CA GLU A 2 3.78 -10.54 -24.34
C GLU A 2 2.77 -9.38 -24.37
N ASP A 3 1.66 -9.48 -23.63
CA ASP A 3 0.56 -8.49 -23.66
C ASP A 3 0.92 -7.15 -22.99
N TYR A 4 2.08 -7.11 -22.30
CA TYR A 4 2.67 -5.93 -21.69
C TYR A 4 4.17 -5.84 -21.96
N HIS A 5 4.72 -4.64 -21.80
CA HIS A 5 6.15 -4.36 -21.77
C HIS A 5 6.51 -3.72 -20.43
N LEU A 6 7.58 -4.20 -19.80
CA LEU A 6 8.08 -3.70 -18.51
C LEU A 6 9.45 -3.04 -18.70
N ASP A 7 9.58 -1.77 -18.33
CA ASP A 7 10.87 -1.09 -18.19
C ASP A 7 11.18 -0.77 -16.72
N ALA A 8 12.34 -0.16 -16.45
CA ALA A 8 12.81 0.17 -15.09
C ALA A 8 11.94 1.18 -14.31
N ARG A 9 10.86 1.70 -14.91
CA ARG A 9 9.92 2.68 -14.34
C ARG A 9 8.46 2.48 -14.75
N HIS A 10 8.17 1.80 -15.86
CA HIS A 10 6.81 1.70 -16.41
C HIS A 10 6.41 0.26 -16.78
N LEU A 11 5.17 -0.08 -16.44
CA LEU A 11 4.42 -1.20 -17.00
C LEU A 11 3.49 -0.65 -18.09
N THR A 12 3.63 -1.14 -19.33
CA THR A 12 2.93 -0.63 -20.51
C THR A 12 2.15 -1.74 -21.20
N PHE A 13 0.82 -1.61 -21.30
CA PHE A 13 -0.03 -2.52 -22.08
C PHE A 13 -0.19 -1.98 -23.50
N GLN A 14 0.11 -2.79 -24.53
CA GLN A 14 0.03 -2.35 -25.92
C GLN A 14 -1.42 -2.26 -26.44
N SER A 15 -2.26 -3.21 -26.00
CA SER A 15 -3.67 -3.33 -26.40
C SER A 15 -4.56 -3.68 -25.19
N PRO A 16 -4.75 -2.76 -24.23
CA PRO A 16 -5.61 -3.00 -23.07
C PRO A 16 -7.09 -3.23 -23.49
N PRO A 17 -7.89 -3.95 -22.69
CA PRO A 17 -9.28 -4.25 -23.03
C PRO A 17 -10.14 -3.00 -23.27
N THR A 18 -11.06 -3.07 -24.23
CA THR A 18 -11.96 -1.96 -24.56
C THR A 18 -13.11 -1.84 -23.55
N GLY A 19 -13.13 -0.74 -22.80
CA GLY A 19 -14.20 -0.44 -21.83
C GLY A 19 -13.68 -0.42 -20.40
N LYS A 20 -14.42 -1.04 -19.47
CA LYS A 20 -13.98 -1.26 -18.09
C LYS A 20 -13.38 -2.66 -17.97
N TYR A 21 -12.28 -2.76 -17.23
CA TYR A 21 -11.63 -4.00 -16.85
C TYR A 21 -10.96 -3.80 -15.50
N ASP A 22 -10.86 -4.88 -14.73
CA ASP A 22 -10.12 -4.91 -13.48
C ASP A 22 -8.63 -5.20 -13.80
N LEU A 23 -7.70 -4.59 -13.07
CA LEU A 23 -6.26 -4.81 -13.25
C LEU A 23 -5.60 -5.15 -11.91
N GLU A 24 -5.17 -6.41 -11.77
CA GLU A 24 -4.42 -6.91 -10.63
C GLU A 24 -2.90 -6.83 -10.91
N ILE A 25 -2.13 -6.36 -9.93
CA ILE A 25 -0.67 -6.21 -10.04
C ILE A 25 -0.03 -6.64 -8.72
N VAL A 26 0.79 -7.69 -8.75
CA VAL A 26 1.57 -8.16 -7.60
C VAL A 26 3.00 -7.64 -7.71
N THR A 27 3.51 -7.02 -6.64
CA THR A 27 4.87 -6.48 -6.56
C THR A 27 5.56 -6.89 -5.26
N GLU A 28 6.81 -7.35 -5.35
CA GLU A 28 7.69 -7.60 -4.20
C GLU A 28 8.62 -6.40 -3.98
N ILE A 29 8.75 -5.96 -2.73
CA ILE A 29 9.61 -4.84 -2.30
C ILE A 29 10.30 -5.16 -0.98
N LEU A 30 11.39 -4.45 -0.69
CA LEU A 30 12.25 -4.68 0.50
C LEU A 30 12.38 -3.39 1.32
N PRO A 31 11.36 -3.04 2.14
CA PRO A 31 11.30 -1.75 2.85
C PRO A 31 12.44 -1.53 3.85
N GLU A 32 12.98 -2.61 4.42
CA GLU A 32 14.12 -2.59 5.35
C GLU A 32 15.43 -2.16 4.68
N LYS A 33 15.47 -2.15 3.34
CA LYS A 33 16.59 -1.66 2.52
C LYS A 33 16.31 -0.29 1.89
N ASN A 34 15.10 0.27 2.07
CA ASN A 34 14.70 1.53 1.45
C ASN A 34 15.20 2.75 2.22
N THR A 35 16.49 3.07 2.05
CA THR A 35 17.12 4.28 2.61
C THR A 35 16.63 5.60 2.00
N SER A 36 15.74 5.56 1.00
CA SER A 36 15.22 6.77 0.35
C SER A 36 14.03 7.43 1.06
N LEU A 37 13.50 6.80 2.11
CA LEU A 37 12.38 7.29 2.93
C LEU A 37 11.17 7.77 2.09
N MET A 38 10.85 7.03 1.02
CA MET A 38 9.74 7.28 0.10
C MET A 38 9.21 5.96 -0.46
N GLY A 39 7.90 5.86 -0.67
CA GLY A 39 7.24 4.55 -0.74
C GLY A 39 7.30 3.87 0.63
N LEU A 40 7.19 2.54 0.69
CA LEU A 40 7.30 1.78 1.95
C LEU A 40 8.75 1.63 2.39
N TYR A 41 9.05 2.01 3.63
CA TYR A 41 10.37 1.87 4.26
C TYR A 41 10.23 1.47 5.74
N LYS A 42 11.35 1.08 6.36
CA LYS A 42 11.42 0.79 7.80
C LYS A 42 12.20 1.89 8.52
N SER A 43 11.66 2.39 9.64
CA SER A 43 12.25 3.42 10.49
C SER A 43 12.06 3.05 11.96
N SER A 44 13.14 2.97 12.73
CA SER A 44 13.11 2.66 14.17
C SER A 44 12.27 1.42 14.57
N GLY A 45 12.27 0.37 13.75
CA GLY A 45 11.47 -0.85 13.98
C GLY A 45 10.08 -0.84 13.35
N ILE A 46 9.47 0.33 13.21
CA ILE A 46 8.17 0.58 12.55
C ILE A 46 8.36 0.53 11.03
N PHE A 47 7.39 0.00 10.31
CA PHE A 47 7.25 0.24 8.86
C PHE A 47 6.33 1.43 8.65
N CYS A 48 6.71 2.36 7.78
CA CYS A 48 5.93 3.54 7.42
C CYS A 48 6.17 3.90 5.94
N THR A 49 5.37 4.81 5.36
CA THR A 49 5.65 5.32 4.01
C THR A 49 5.60 6.85 3.93
N GLN A 50 6.22 7.37 2.89
CA GLN A 50 5.98 8.72 2.39
C GLN A 50 5.61 8.64 0.90
N CYS A 51 4.38 8.99 0.54
CA CYS A 51 3.88 8.91 -0.84
C CYS A 51 3.86 10.26 -1.59
N GLU A 52 3.85 11.39 -0.90
CA GLU A 52 3.94 12.70 -1.57
C GLU A 52 5.40 13.03 -1.98
N ALA A 53 5.67 13.52 -3.19
CA ALA A 53 4.73 13.79 -4.30
C ALA A 53 4.57 12.61 -5.29
N GLN A 54 5.54 11.69 -5.30
CA GLN A 54 5.63 10.56 -6.26
C GLN A 54 6.26 9.31 -5.61
N GLY A 55 6.02 9.12 -4.31
CA GLY A 55 6.48 7.96 -3.56
C GLY A 55 5.61 6.72 -3.77
N PHE A 56 4.35 6.88 -4.17
CA PHE A 56 3.43 5.75 -4.27
C PHE A 56 3.88 4.70 -5.32
N ARG A 57 4.42 5.13 -6.46
CA ARG A 57 4.98 4.24 -7.50
C ARG A 57 6.16 3.36 -7.05
N LYS A 58 6.70 3.57 -5.84
CA LYS A 58 7.72 2.70 -5.23
C LYS A 58 7.10 1.53 -4.44
N ILE A 59 5.77 1.43 -4.38
CA ILE A 59 5.03 0.37 -3.68
C ILE A 59 4.45 -0.62 -4.69
N THR A 60 3.71 -0.11 -5.69
CA THR A 60 3.23 -0.88 -6.86
C THR A 60 3.05 0.04 -8.08
N PHE A 61 2.77 -0.53 -9.25
CA PHE A 61 2.50 0.23 -10.47
C PHE A 61 1.13 0.91 -10.42
N TYR A 62 1.11 2.22 -10.66
CA TYR A 62 -0.10 3.03 -10.65
C TYR A 62 0.07 4.28 -11.51
N GLN A 63 -1.04 4.91 -11.90
CA GLN A 63 -1.00 6.24 -12.50
C GLN A 63 -0.75 7.30 -11.43
N ASP A 64 0.49 7.34 -10.93
CA ASP A 64 0.90 8.14 -9.78
C ASP A 64 0.96 9.65 -10.09
N ARG A 65 -0.23 10.26 -10.15
CA ARG A 65 -0.52 11.65 -10.53
C ARG A 65 -1.71 12.18 -9.71
N PRO A 66 -1.72 13.47 -9.31
CA PRO A 66 -2.73 14.01 -8.40
C PRO A 66 -4.14 14.14 -8.99
N ASP A 67 -4.29 14.05 -10.31
CA ASP A 67 -5.58 14.06 -11.00
C ASP A 67 -6.31 12.70 -10.97
N ILE A 68 -5.60 11.61 -10.63
CA ILE A 68 -6.17 10.25 -10.58
C ILE A 68 -6.69 9.94 -9.17
N MET A 69 -8.00 10.10 -8.99
CA MET A 69 -8.67 9.90 -7.71
C MET A 69 -9.51 8.61 -7.66
N ALA A 70 -9.07 7.64 -6.86
CA ALA A 70 -9.74 6.35 -6.61
C ALA A 70 -10.35 6.29 -5.20
N LYS A 71 -11.22 5.31 -4.95
CA LYS A 71 -11.50 4.82 -3.58
C LYS A 71 -10.51 3.71 -3.23
N TYR A 72 -10.38 3.39 -1.94
CA TYR A 72 -9.38 2.43 -1.47
C TYR A 72 -9.99 1.50 -0.42
N ARG A 73 -9.94 0.19 -0.66
CA ARG A 73 -10.20 -0.86 0.34
C ARG A 73 -8.91 -1.62 0.58
N VAL A 74 -8.64 -1.94 1.83
CA VAL A 74 -7.35 -2.38 2.34
C VAL A 74 -7.39 -3.83 2.76
N TYR A 75 -6.30 -4.56 2.58
CA TYR A 75 -5.98 -5.74 3.39
C TYR A 75 -4.53 -5.63 3.85
N ILE A 76 -4.29 -5.75 5.15
CA ILE A 76 -2.95 -5.79 5.75
C ILE A 76 -2.86 -7.09 6.54
N GLU A 77 -1.83 -7.90 6.29
CA GLU A 77 -1.55 -9.14 7.01
C GLU A 77 -0.11 -9.14 7.49
N ALA A 78 0.11 -9.55 8.75
CA ALA A 78 1.44 -9.62 9.35
C ALA A 78 1.52 -10.69 10.44
N ASP A 79 2.74 -10.97 10.90
CA ASP A 79 2.98 -11.69 12.16
C ASP A 79 2.46 -10.85 13.35
N LYS A 80 1.57 -11.43 14.18
CA LYS A 80 0.92 -10.70 15.28
C LYS A 80 1.87 -10.38 16.44
N SER A 81 2.93 -11.17 16.62
CA SER A 81 3.91 -10.97 17.69
C SER A 81 4.92 -9.87 17.36
N LEU A 82 5.27 -9.72 16.07
CA LEU A 82 6.19 -8.69 15.58
C LEU A 82 5.49 -7.38 15.23
N TYR A 83 4.24 -7.45 14.75
CA TYR A 83 3.50 -6.32 14.20
C TYR A 83 2.03 -6.30 14.68
N PRO A 84 1.78 -6.20 16.01
CA PRO A 84 0.44 -6.24 16.59
C PRO A 84 -0.48 -5.09 16.18
N VAL A 85 0.03 -4.02 15.56
CA VAL A 85 -0.76 -2.87 15.11
C VAL A 85 -0.59 -2.67 13.60
N LEU A 86 -1.73 -2.69 12.88
CA LEU A 86 -1.86 -2.52 11.43
C LEU A 86 -2.87 -1.39 11.14
N LEU A 87 -2.46 -0.28 10.51
CA LEU A 87 -3.28 0.94 10.39
C LEU A 87 -3.53 1.38 8.95
N SER A 88 -4.54 2.25 8.73
CA SER A 88 -4.93 2.65 7.37
C SER A 88 -5.71 3.94 7.19
N ASN A 89 -6.01 4.29 5.92
CA ASN A 89 -6.97 5.36 5.60
C ASN A 89 -8.39 4.88 5.94
N GLY A 90 -9.26 5.82 6.31
CA GLY A 90 -10.69 5.54 6.45
C GLY A 90 -11.02 4.77 7.72
N ASN A 91 -11.94 3.81 7.62
CA ASN A 91 -12.50 3.08 8.76
C ASN A 91 -12.00 1.64 8.77
N LEU A 92 -11.64 1.11 9.93
CA LEU A 92 -11.46 -0.33 10.13
C LEU A 92 -12.82 -1.03 9.97
N VAL A 93 -12.95 -1.93 8.98
CA VAL A 93 -14.22 -2.63 8.65
C VAL A 93 -14.15 -4.14 8.90
N GLU A 94 -12.96 -4.72 9.00
CA GLU A 94 -12.72 -6.15 9.26
C GLU A 94 -11.39 -6.30 10.01
N GLN A 95 -11.28 -7.29 10.89
CA GLN A 95 -10.03 -7.70 11.52
C GLN A 95 -10.16 -9.13 12.06
N GLY A 96 -9.05 -9.85 12.15
CA GLY A 96 -9.08 -11.20 12.72
C GLY A 96 -7.72 -11.88 12.81
N ASP A 97 -7.69 -12.99 13.55
CA ASP A 97 -6.54 -13.87 13.67
C ASP A 97 -6.50 -14.91 12.54
N LEU A 98 -5.28 -15.32 12.17
CA LEU A 98 -4.99 -16.27 11.11
C LEU A 98 -4.12 -17.43 11.63
N GLU A 99 -4.06 -18.50 10.85
CA GLU A 99 -3.15 -19.61 11.15
C GLU A 99 -1.67 -19.17 11.12
N GLY A 100 -0.83 -19.89 11.86
CA GLY A 100 0.62 -19.61 11.90
C GLY A 100 1.03 -18.38 12.73
N GLY A 101 0.16 -17.83 13.58
CA GLY A 101 0.48 -16.68 14.44
C GLY A 101 0.36 -15.31 13.75
N LYS A 102 -0.26 -15.28 12.57
CA LYS A 102 -0.57 -14.06 11.84
C LYS A 102 -1.91 -13.45 12.29
N HIS A 103 -2.11 -12.19 11.90
CA HIS A 103 -3.41 -11.50 11.98
C HIS A 103 -3.56 -10.54 10.80
N TYR A 104 -4.78 -10.05 10.59
CA TYR A 104 -5.08 -9.10 9.52
C TYR A 104 -6.01 -7.96 9.96
N THR A 105 -5.96 -6.86 9.20
CA THR A 105 -6.98 -5.80 9.23
C THR A 105 -7.41 -5.42 7.81
N VAL A 106 -8.67 -5.00 7.68
CA VAL A 106 -9.25 -4.42 6.47
C VAL A 106 -9.80 -3.05 6.83
N TRP A 107 -9.49 -2.09 5.98
CA TRP A 107 -9.95 -0.72 6.09
C TRP A 107 -10.64 -0.29 4.81
N GLU A 108 -11.56 0.67 4.90
CA GLU A 108 -12.17 1.29 3.73
C GLU A 108 -12.20 2.81 3.85
N ASP A 109 -11.61 3.47 2.85
CA ASP A 109 -11.72 4.91 2.63
C ASP A 109 -12.88 5.19 1.67
N PRO A 110 -14.01 5.71 2.16
CA PRO A 110 -15.19 5.93 1.33
C PRO A 110 -15.03 7.12 0.38
N PHE A 111 -14.00 7.95 0.55
CA PHE A 111 -13.76 9.13 -0.27
C PHE A 111 -12.83 8.84 -1.44
N LYS A 112 -12.98 9.62 -2.52
CA LYS A 112 -12.03 9.59 -3.63
C LYS A 112 -10.82 10.44 -3.30
N LYS A 113 -9.62 9.87 -3.36
CA LYS A 113 -8.36 10.60 -3.14
C LYS A 113 -7.24 10.22 -4.13
N PRO A 114 -6.29 11.12 -4.40
CA PRO A 114 -5.07 10.79 -5.13
C PRO A 114 -4.15 9.89 -4.31
N CYS A 115 -3.33 9.11 -5.00
CA CYS A 115 -2.42 8.12 -4.42
C CYS A 115 -1.30 8.69 -3.53
N TYR A 116 -0.98 9.99 -3.63
CA TYR A 116 -0.02 10.61 -2.71
C TYR A 116 -0.55 10.77 -1.27
N LEU A 117 -1.86 10.59 -1.04
CA LEU A 117 -2.51 10.60 0.28
C LEU A 117 -2.73 9.19 0.88
N PHE A 118 -2.12 8.17 0.28
CA PHE A 118 -1.84 6.86 0.88
C PHE A 118 -0.59 7.00 1.78
N ALA A 119 -0.52 6.36 2.97
CA ALA A 119 0.76 6.20 3.70
C ALA A 119 0.96 4.94 4.63
N LEU A 120 1.36 3.76 4.13
CA LEU A 120 1.30 2.45 4.86
C LEU A 120 2.14 2.32 6.16
N VAL A 121 1.51 2.00 7.32
CA VAL A 121 2.10 1.86 8.68
C VAL A 121 1.75 0.54 9.39
N PHE A 122 2.77 -0.13 9.95
CA PHE A 122 2.63 -1.21 10.93
C PHE A 122 3.84 -1.35 11.87
N GLY A 123 3.62 -1.83 13.09
CA GLY A 123 4.67 -1.90 14.12
C GLY A 123 4.23 -2.47 15.47
N LEU A 124 5.10 -2.28 16.47
CA LEU A 124 4.87 -2.61 17.88
C LEU A 124 4.17 -1.43 18.57
N GLU A 125 3.22 -1.72 19.45
CA GLU A 125 2.31 -0.73 20.05
C GLU A 125 3.05 0.43 20.76
N TYR A 126 4.09 0.12 21.52
CA TYR A 126 4.89 1.10 22.28
C TYR A 126 5.84 1.95 21.43
N ASP A 127 6.10 1.59 20.17
CA ASP A 127 6.90 2.41 19.26
C ASP A 127 6.03 3.48 18.55
N LEU A 128 4.70 3.38 18.64
CA LEU A 128 3.75 4.24 17.91
C LEU A 128 3.36 5.54 18.62
N ASP A 129 3.92 5.83 19.79
CA ASP A 129 3.74 7.12 20.51
C ASP A 129 4.37 8.33 19.76
N LEU A 130 5.05 8.11 18.63
CA LEU A 130 5.69 9.13 17.81
C LEU A 130 5.38 9.00 16.30
N PHE A 131 4.55 9.93 15.82
CA PHE A 131 4.20 10.22 14.40
C PHE A 131 3.16 9.29 13.72
N ASN A 132 2.68 9.70 12.53
CA ASN A 132 1.28 9.51 12.10
C ASN A 132 0.99 8.60 10.88
N ILE A 133 0.24 7.51 11.12
CA ILE A 133 -0.91 6.93 10.36
C ILE A 133 -0.73 6.33 8.93
N VAL A 134 -1.79 5.60 8.51
CA VAL A 134 -2.21 5.08 7.17
C VAL A 134 -1.62 3.67 6.87
N ALA A 135 -1.85 2.79 5.85
CA ALA A 135 -2.53 2.61 4.54
C ALA A 135 -2.50 1.09 4.11
N VAL A 136 -2.59 0.62 2.84
CA VAL A 136 -3.79 0.47 1.97
C VAL A 136 -3.56 -0.61 0.86
N ASP A 137 -4.63 -1.20 0.29
CA ASP A 137 -4.67 -2.11 -0.90
C ASP A 137 -5.51 -1.45 -2.04
N PHE A 138 -5.52 -2.03 -3.26
CA PHE A 138 -6.12 -1.43 -4.47
C PHE A 138 -7.06 -2.36 -5.22
N LYS A 139 -8.25 -1.83 -5.54
CA LYS A 139 -9.05 -2.25 -6.70
C LYS A 139 -9.46 -0.99 -7.47
N MET A 140 -9.20 -0.97 -8.77
CA MET A 140 -9.53 0.15 -9.69
C MET A 140 -10.93 0.00 -10.28
#